data_AF-A0A097QTL3-F1
#
_entry.id   AF-A0A097QTL3-F1
#
_cell.length_a   1.000
_cell.length_b   1.000
_cell.length_c   1.000
_cell.angle_alpha   90.00
_cell.angle_beta   90.00
_cell.angle_gamma   90.00
#
_symmetry.space_group_name_H-M   'P 1'
#
loop_
_entity.id
_entity.type
_entity.pdbx_description
1 polymer ?
#
loop_
_entity_poly.entity_id
_entity_poly.type
_entity_poly.pdbx_seq_one_letter_code
_entity_poly.pdbx_strand_id
1 'polypeptide(L)'
;MLRKTLAFVVLFILALWGLQKASSSGYLSAFDASPENLNLSVQSENNTVIVEWELQGGSIVRTLAGGRDAVILVYPGWVEDGEGSWLVLGDAENLSVALNGESPRNLTIIYHPFQVLASNGSAQAKLRVFVVPVGFPSTVQSGKIEFNLVTYYGICNNITLNVIYFHNTGEGDYRDLVLLLSVDFGKGFPILPGFRSRFNLTIGASEVPNFLSSAVNARYLGNWIDEPKGWLVVKTVNVTVCPPKTS
;
A
#
# COMPACT_ATOMS: atom_id res chain seq x y z
N MET A 1 -22.40 49.64 -4.42
CA MET A 1 -22.20 48.20 -4.69
C MET A 1 -21.41 47.50 -3.58
N LEU A 2 -20.22 47.99 -3.22
CA LEU A 2 -19.29 47.43 -2.21
C LEU A 2 -19.92 46.68 -1.01
N ARG A 3 -20.90 47.27 -0.31
CA ARG A 3 -21.54 46.65 0.87
C ARG A 3 -22.30 45.34 0.56
N LYS A 4 -22.88 45.19 -0.65
CA LYS A 4 -23.52 43.94 -1.09
C LYS A 4 -22.46 42.89 -1.45
N THR A 5 -21.39 43.30 -2.12
CA THR A 5 -20.25 42.44 -2.45
C THR A 5 -19.58 41.88 -1.18
N LEU A 6 -19.38 42.73 -0.17
CA LEU A 6 -18.76 42.34 1.09
C LEU A 6 -19.65 41.39 1.90
N ALA A 7 -20.97 41.61 1.92
CA ALA A 7 -21.92 40.68 2.51
C ALA A 7 -21.91 39.30 1.82
N PHE A 8 -21.83 39.27 0.49
CA PHE A 8 -21.72 38.02 -0.29
C PHE A 8 -20.42 37.27 0.01
N VAL A 9 -19.28 37.97 0.07
CA VAL A 9 -17.97 37.38 0.41
C VAL A 9 -17.98 36.78 1.82
N VAL A 10 -18.56 37.46 2.81
CA VAL A 10 -18.68 36.94 4.19
C VAL A 10 -19.56 35.68 4.23
N LEU A 11 -20.70 35.68 3.53
CA LEU A 11 -21.59 34.51 3.41
C LEU A 11 -20.88 33.31 2.76
N PHE A 12 -20.10 33.55 1.71
CA PHE A 12 -19.34 32.53 1.00
C PHE A 12 -18.25 31.90 1.87
N ILE A 13 -17.50 32.72 2.63
CA ILE A 13 -16.48 32.24 3.58
C ILE A 13 -17.13 31.38 4.69
N LEU A 14 -18.25 31.82 5.25
CA LEU A 14 -18.96 31.07 6.29
C LEU A 14 -19.49 29.71 5.77
N ALA A 15 -19.99 29.67 4.52
CA ALA A 15 -20.45 28.43 3.89
C ALA A 15 -19.30 27.43 3.66
N LEU A 16 -18.15 27.89 3.13
CA LEU A 16 -16.93 27.09 2.96
C LEU A 16 -16.44 26.53 4.30
N TRP A 17 -16.39 27.36 5.34
CA TRP A 17 -15.93 26.94 6.66
C TRP A 17 -16.88 25.93 7.32
N GLY A 18 -18.20 26.10 7.12
CA GLY A 18 -19.22 25.14 7.53
C GLY A 18 -19.08 23.79 6.83
N LEU A 19 -18.88 23.78 5.51
CA LEU A 19 -18.64 22.56 4.73
C LEU A 19 -17.35 21.85 5.17
N GLN A 20 -16.25 22.59 5.35
CA GLN A 20 -14.98 22.02 5.81
C GLN A 20 -15.14 21.35 7.18
N LYS A 21 -15.81 22.03 8.13
CA LYS A 21 -16.07 21.50 9.47
C LYS A 21 -17.03 20.31 9.46
N ALA A 22 -18.03 20.29 8.57
CA ALA A 22 -18.90 19.14 8.37
C ALA A 22 -18.13 17.93 7.82
N SER A 23 -17.21 18.16 6.87
CA SER A 23 -16.36 17.13 6.28
C SER A 23 -15.44 16.48 7.33
N SER A 24 -14.64 17.27 8.05
CA SER A 24 -13.73 16.73 9.08
C SER A 24 -14.47 16.05 10.25
N SER A 25 -15.63 16.58 10.63
CA SER A 25 -16.50 15.94 11.64
C SER A 25 -17.10 14.62 11.16
N GLY A 26 -17.11 14.33 9.85
CA GLY A 26 -17.60 13.07 9.28
C GLY A 26 -19.01 13.12 8.68
N TYR A 27 -19.72 14.24 8.79
CA TYR A 27 -21.10 14.37 8.29
C TYR A 27 -21.22 14.22 6.76
N LEU A 28 -20.10 14.31 6.03
CA LEU A 28 -20.06 14.19 4.57
C LEU A 28 -19.50 12.85 4.08
N SER A 29 -19.15 11.89 4.95
CA SER A 29 -18.58 10.60 4.53
C SER A 29 -19.50 9.79 3.61
N ALA A 30 -20.82 9.92 3.76
CA ALA A 30 -21.81 9.32 2.86
C ALA A 30 -21.82 9.89 1.42
N PHE A 31 -21.10 11.00 1.16
CA PHE A 31 -20.92 11.60 -0.15
C PHE A 31 -19.48 11.46 -0.69
N ASP A 32 -18.64 10.72 0.04
CA ASP A 32 -17.27 10.43 -0.37
C ASP A 32 -17.20 9.28 -1.38
N ALA A 33 -16.02 9.02 -1.93
CA ALA A 33 -15.77 7.85 -2.75
C ALA A 33 -15.77 6.57 -1.89
N SER A 34 -16.50 5.57 -2.33
CA SER A 34 -16.61 4.23 -1.74
C SER A 34 -15.70 3.22 -2.48
N PRO A 35 -15.46 2.02 -1.93
CA PRO A 35 -14.56 1.03 -2.55
C PRO A 35 -14.92 0.64 -3.98
N GLU A 36 -16.22 0.61 -4.32
CA GLU A 36 -16.72 0.29 -5.66
C GLU A 36 -16.42 1.37 -6.71
N ASN A 37 -16.04 2.58 -6.28
CA ASN A 37 -15.56 3.64 -7.18
C ASN A 37 -14.06 3.51 -7.51
N LEU A 38 -13.35 2.53 -6.94
CA LEU A 38 -11.95 2.25 -7.22
C LEU A 38 -11.81 1.20 -8.33
N ASN A 39 -11.23 1.61 -9.46
CA ASN A 39 -10.64 0.69 -10.42
C ASN A 39 -9.17 0.46 -10.03
N LEU A 40 -8.84 -0.72 -9.49
CA LEU A 40 -7.47 -1.10 -9.14
C LEU A 40 -6.94 -2.19 -10.09
N SER A 41 -6.01 -1.80 -10.96
CA SER A 41 -5.29 -2.63 -11.93
C SER A 41 -3.93 -3.03 -11.37
N VAL A 42 -3.55 -4.31 -11.54
CA VAL A 42 -2.22 -4.82 -11.19
C VAL A 42 -1.85 -5.84 -12.25
N GLN A 43 -0.70 -5.65 -12.87
CA GLN A 43 -0.15 -6.47 -13.94
C GLN A 43 1.31 -6.78 -13.62
N SER A 44 1.83 -7.89 -14.13
CA SER A 44 3.26 -8.18 -14.04
C SER A 44 3.74 -8.94 -15.27
N GLU A 45 4.89 -8.51 -15.79
CA GLU A 45 5.52 -9.04 -16.98
C GLU A 45 7.05 -8.90 -16.82
N ASN A 46 7.82 -9.94 -17.13
CA ASN A 46 9.29 -9.91 -17.13
C ASN A 46 9.94 -9.31 -15.86
N ASN A 47 9.46 -9.73 -14.68
CA ASN A 47 9.75 -9.19 -13.35
C ASN A 47 9.29 -7.74 -13.07
N THR A 48 8.89 -6.96 -14.08
CA THR A 48 8.25 -5.67 -13.87
C THR A 48 6.85 -5.88 -13.29
N VAL A 49 6.49 -5.04 -12.33
CA VAL A 49 5.13 -4.95 -11.79
C VAL A 49 4.60 -3.56 -12.09
N ILE A 50 3.39 -3.51 -12.62
CA ILE A 50 2.65 -2.29 -12.93
C ILE A 50 1.40 -2.29 -12.06
N VAL A 51 1.23 -1.25 -11.25
CA VAL A 51 0.02 -0.99 -10.45
C VAL A 51 -0.61 0.29 -10.95
N GLU A 52 -1.87 0.25 -11.34
CA GLU A 52 -2.63 1.40 -11.81
C GLU A 52 -3.91 1.54 -10.99
N TRP A 53 -4.29 2.77 -10.67
CA TRP A 53 -5.55 3.04 -10.00
C TRP A 53 -6.28 4.23 -10.62
N GLU A 54 -7.59 4.19 -10.52
CA GLU A 54 -8.49 5.32 -10.74
C GLU A 54 -9.61 5.28 -9.70
N LEU A 55 -9.81 6.37 -8.96
CA LEU A 55 -10.81 6.51 -7.92
C LEU A 55 -11.79 7.65 -8.27
N GLN A 56 -13.03 7.28 -8.54
CA GLN A 56 -14.05 8.20 -9.02
C GLN A 56 -14.80 8.88 -7.86
N GLY A 57 -14.96 10.21 -7.95
CA GLY A 57 -15.66 11.00 -6.93
C GLY A 57 -14.84 11.27 -5.66
N GLY A 58 -15.52 11.66 -4.59
CA GLY A 58 -14.96 11.93 -3.25
C GLY A 58 -13.95 13.08 -3.12
N SER A 59 -13.36 13.56 -4.21
CA SER A 59 -12.21 14.49 -4.17
C SER A 59 -12.48 15.78 -3.40
N ILE A 60 -13.69 16.35 -3.49
CA ILE A 60 -14.09 17.52 -2.70
C ILE A 60 -14.20 17.18 -1.21
N VAL A 61 -14.82 16.05 -0.85
CA VAL A 61 -14.99 15.61 0.53
C VAL A 61 -13.62 15.32 1.17
N ARG A 62 -12.78 14.52 0.49
CA ARG A 62 -11.38 14.26 0.89
C ARG A 62 -10.59 15.56 1.06
N THR A 63 -10.63 16.47 0.08
CA THR A 63 -9.89 17.74 0.13
C THR A 63 -10.33 18.61 1.32
N LEU A 64 -11.64 18.70 1.59
CA LEU A 64 -12.18 19.44 2.73
C LEU A 64 -11.88 18.78 4.09
N ALA A 65 -11.84 17.46 4.15
CA ALA A 65 -11.55 16.71 5.38
C ALA A 65 -10.05 16.58 5.68
N GLY A 66 -9.17 16.88 4.71
CA GLY A 66 -7.73 16.65 4.83
C GLY A 66 -7.33 15.19 4.61
N GLY A 67 -8.15 14.45 3.85
CA GLY A 67 -7.97 13.04 3.52
C GLY A 67 -6.66 12.76 2.78
N ARG A 68 -6.22 11.50 2.85
CA ARG A 68 -4.93 11.03 2.31
C ARG A 68 -5.09 9.63 1.76
N ASP A 69 -4.47 9.41 0.61
CA ASP A 69 -4.57 8.14 -0.09
C ASP A 69 -3.16 7.58 -0.31
N ALA A 70 -3.03 6.25 -0.34
CA ALA A 70 -1.76 5.58 -0.55
C ALA A 70 -1.93 4.24 -1.27
N VAL A 71 -0.93 3.87 -2.06
CA VAL A 71 -0.73 2.48 -2.49
C VAL A 71 0.38 1.88 -1.64
N ILE A 72 0.13 0.71 -1.08
CA ILE A 72 1.08 -0.04 -0.25
C ILE A 72 1.34 -1.39 -0.91
N LEU A 73 2.58 -1.65 -1.27
CA LEU A 73 3.03 -2.90 -1.87
C LEU A 73 3.64 -3.78 -0.76
N VAL A 74 3.22 -5.04 -0.66
CA VAL A 74 3.69 -5.98 0.38
C VAL A 74 4.10 -7.29 -0.27
N TYR A 75 5.39 -7.65 -0.16
CA TYR A 75 5.95 -8.86 -0.79
C TYR A 75 7.01 -9.53 0.09
N PRO A 76 7.22 -10.85 -0.05
CA PRO A 76 8.27 -11.58 0.66
C PRO A 76 9.64 -11.20 0.12
N GLY A 77 10.51 -10.73 1.00
CA GLY A 77 11.82 -10.18 0.67
C GLY A 77 12.92 -11.23 0.63
N TRP A 78 13.17 -11.86 1.77
CA TRP A 78 14.10 -12.98 1.87
C TRP A 78 13.67 -13.98 2.93
N VAL A 79 14.09 -15.23 2.77
CA VAL A 79 13.95 -16.28 3.78
C VAL A 79 15.33 -16.60 4.37
N GLU A 80 15.39 -16.75 5.69
CA GLU A 80 16.55 -17.22 6.46
C GLU A 80 16.17 -18.55 7.12
N ASP A 81 16.95 -19.59 6.89
CA ASP A 81 16.77 -20.90 7.51
C ASP A 81 17.52 -21.04 8.85
N GLY A 82 17.35 -22.19 9.51
CA GLY A 82 17.97 -22.48 10.81
C GLY A 82 19.50 -22.60 10.78
N GLU A 83 20.12 -22.69 9.60
CA GLU A 83 21.58 -22.77 9.42
C GLU A 83 22.21 -21.40 9.10
N GLY A 84 21.39 -20.35 9.00
CA GLY A 84 21.83 -18.98 8.69
C GLY A 84 22.01 -18.72 7.19
N SER A 85 21.57 -19.64 6.33
CA SER A 85 21.52 -19.40 4.89
C SER A 85 20.35 -18.49 4.55
N TRP A 86 20.56 -17.53 3.64
CA TRP A 86 19.53 -16.59 3.22
C TRP A 86 19.31 -16.65 1.70
N LEU A 87 18.05 -16.70 1.28
CA LEU A 87 17.62 -16.59 -0.11
C LEU A 87 16.76 -15.34 -0.29
N VAL A 88 17.18 -14.43 -1.18
CA VAL A 88 16.35 -13.30 -1.62
C VAL A 88 15.27 -13.79 -2.58
N LEU A 89 14.03 -13.57 -2.19
CA LEU A 89 12.82 -13.92 -2.94
C LEU A 89 12.40 -12.80 -3.90
N GLY A 90 12.56 -11.56 -3.44
CA GLY A 90 12.33 -10.35 -4.21
C GLY A 90 12.93 -9.15 -3.49
N ASP A 91 13.54 -8.26 -4.23
CA ASP A 91 13.78 -6.86 -3.83
C ASP A 91 13.30 -5.95 -4.96
N ALA A 92 12.99 -4.68 -4.66
CA ALA A 92 12.50 -3.75 -5.67
C ALA A 92 13.61 -2.82 -6.18
N GLU A 93 13.64 -2.60 -7.48
CA GLU A 93 14.55 -1.67 -8.15
C GLU A 93 13.74 -0.75 -9.08
N ASN A 94 14.22 0.48 -9.25
CA ASN A 94 13.69 1.47 -10.20
C ASN A 94 12.18 1.77 -10.05
N LEU A 95 11.72 2.05 -8.81
CA LEU A 95 10.36 2.52 -8.56
C LEU A 95 10.11 3.88 -9.23
N SER A 96 9.16 3.92 -10.16
CA SER A 96 8.63 5.14 -10.75
C SER A 96 7.14 5.30 -10.47
N VAL A 97 6.70 6.55 -10.32
CA VAL A 97 5.31 6.90 -10.02
C VAL A 97 4.84 8.05 -10.90
N ALA A 98 3.71 7.85 -11.57
CA ALA A 98 2.95 8.86 -12.29
C ALA A 98 1.60 9.08 -11.59
N LEU A 99 1.18 10.33 -11.42
CA LEU A 99 -0.08 10.70 -10.77
C LEU A 99 -0.93 11.52 -11.74
N ASN A 100 -2.25 11.29 -11.78
CA ASN A 100 -3.19 11.94 -12.71
C ASN A 100 -2.75 11.93 -14.20
N GLY A 101 -1.97 10.91 -14.62
CA GLY A 101 -1.42 10.82 -15.98
C GLY A 101 -0.23 11.74 -16.28
N GLU A 102 0.38 12.36 -15.27
CA GLU A 102 1.64 13.11 -15.42
C GLU A 102 2.83 12.19 -15.81
N SER A 103 3.92 12.79 -16.28
CA SER A 103 5.19 12.10 -16.51
C SER A 103 5.66 11.34 -15.26
N PRO A 104 6.11 10.07 -15.38
CA PRO A 104 6.64 9.31 -14.26
C PRO A 104 7.82 10.00 -13.57
N ARG A 105 7.89 9.86 -12.25
CA ARG A 105 8.98 10.36 -11.41
C ARG A 105 9.57 9.18 -10.64
N ASN A 106 10.89 9.01 -10.71
CA ASN A 106 11.58 8.00 -9.91
C ASN A 106 11.55 8.41 -8.43
N LEU A 107 11.15 7.49 -7.56
CA LEU A 107 11.13 7.71 -6.11
C LEU A 107 12.23 6.88 -5.44
N THR A 108 12.83 7.43 -4.38
CA THR A 108 13.65 6.64 -3.47
C THR A 108 12.73 5.67 -2.73
N ILE A 109 13.01 4.37 -2.83
CA ILE A 109 12.21 3.35 -2.18
C ILE A 109 12.53 3.36 -0.68
N ILE A 110 11.50 3.54 0.15
CA ILE A 110 11.62 3.47 1.60
C ILE A 110 11.02 2.13 2.04
N TYR A 111 11.89 1.24 2.50
CA TYR A 111 11.53 -0.12 2.91
C TYR A 111 11.23 -0.21 4.40
N HIS A 112 10.14 -0.90 4.73
CA HIS A 112 9.84 -1.31 6.11
C HIS A 112 9.88 -2.83 6.24
N PRO A 113 11.07 -3.41 6.51
CA PRO A 113 11.21 -4.83 6.73
C PRO A 113 10.76 -5.23 8.14
N PHE A 114 9.87 -6.21 8.24
CA PHE A 114 9.62 -6.94 9.48
C PHE A 114 9.81 -8.44 9.26
N GLN A 115 9.97 -9.19 10.35
CA GLN A 115 10.22 -10.62 10.33
C GLN A 115 8.98 -11.39 10.76
N VAL A 116 8.63 -12.43 10.00
CA VAL A 116 7.54 -13.37 10.27
C VAL A 116 8.17 -14.75 10.44
N LEU A 117 7.78 -15.49 11.48
CA LEU A 117 8.14 -16.90 11.60
C LEU A 117 7.18 -17.73 10.74
N ALA A 118 7.73 -18.43 9.74
CA ALA A 118 6.99 -19.35 8.90
C ALA A 118 7.35 -20.79 9.28
N SER A 119 6.35 -21.67 9.36
CA SER A 119 6.55 -23.10 9.65
C SER A 119 5.78 -23.98 8.68
N ASN A 120 6.38 -25.13 8.34
CA ASN A 120 5.71 -26.21 7.61
C ASN A 120 5.98 -27.53 8.35
N GLY A 121 5.24 -27.76 9.44
CA GLY A 121 5.45 -28.92 10.31
C GLY A 121 6.78 -28.86 11.05
N SER A 122 7.75 -29.68 10.62
CA SER A 122 9.05 -29.86 11.30
C SER A 122 10.09 -28.77 11.01
N ALA A 123 9.88 -27.95 9.99
CA ALA A 123 10.80 -26.87 9.61
C ALA A 123 10.26 -25.49 10.01
N GLN A 124 11.13 -24.63 10.53
CA GLN A 124 10.88 -23.21 10.78
C GLN A 124 11.86 -22.37 9.93
N ALA A 125 11.40 -21.23 9.44
CA ALA A 125 12.21 -20.25 8.74
C ALA A 125 11.78 -18.83 9.15
N LYS A 126 12.71 -17.88 9.17
CA LYS A 126 12.39 -16.46 9.31
C LYS A 126 12.19 -15.88 7.92
N LEU A 127 11.04 -15.29 7.68
CA LEU A 127 10.77 -14.57 6.44
C LEU A 127 10.81 -13.06 6.73
N ARG A 128 11.67 -12.32 6.03
CA ARG A 128 11.58 -10.87 5.95
C ARG A 128 10.53 -10.51 4.90
N VAL A 129 9.52 -9.76 5.28
CA VAL A 129 8.52 -9.18 4.35
C VAL A 129 8.85 -7.70 4.19
N PHE A 130 8.85 -7.22 2.95
CA PHE A 130 9.02 -5.81 2.62
C PHE A 130 7.68 -5.13 2.40
N VAL A 131 7.67 -3.83 2.74
CA VAL A 131 6.57 -2.91 2.47
C VAL A 131 7.15 -1.72 1.72
N VAL A 132 6.56 -1.40 0.57
CA VAL A 132 6.89 -0.21 -0.23
C VAL A 132 5.64 0.68 -0.31
N PRO A 133 5.67 1.85 0.33
CA PRO A 133 4.55 2.78 0.39
C PRO A 133 4.69 3.91 -0.65
N VAL A 134 3.57 4.29 -1.25
CA VAL A 134 3.45 5.42 -2.17
C VAL A 134 2.24 6.24 -1.74
N GLY A 135 2.46 7.25 -0.90
CA GLY A 135 1.43 8.19 -0.46
C GLY A 135 1.26 9.37 -1.45
N PHE A 136 0.04 9.85 -1.63
CA PHE A 136 -0.29 10.96 -2.51
C PHE A 136 -1.40 11.86 -1.97
N PRO A 137 -1.51 13.12 -2.44
CA PRO A 137 -2.59 14.02 -2.02
C PRO A 137 -3.96 13.53 -2.47
N SER A 138 -5.01 13.80 -1.67
CA SER A 138 -6.40 13.47 -1.97
C SER A 138 -7.01 14.13 -3.22
N THR A 139 -6.29 15.08 -3.82
CA THR A 139 -6.63 15.67 -5.14
C THR A 139 -6.24 14.76 -6.30
N VAL A 140 -5.46 13.71 -6.06
CA VAL A 140 -5.12 12.68 -7.04
C VAL A 140 -6.29 11.70 -7.15
N GLN A 141 -6.74 11.50 -8.39
CA GLN A 141 -7.82 10.57 -8.71
C GLN A 141 -7.27 9.33 -9.41
N SER A 142 -6.15 9.41 -10.13
CA SER A 142 -5.53 8.25 -10.75
C SER A 142 -4.02 8.24 -10.59
N GLY A 143 -3.41 7.08 -10.82
CA GLY A 143 -1.96 6.98 -10.85
C GLY A 143 -1.49 5.62 -11.33
N LYS A 144 -0.18 5.56 -11.55
CA LYS A 144 0.54 4.39 -12.04
C LYS A 144 1.87 4.30 -11.30
N ILE A 145 2.16 3.12 -10.76
CA ILE A 145 3.43 2.75 -10.15
C ILE A 145 4.04 1.64 -11.00
N GLU A 146 5.31 1.79 -11.38
CA GLU A 146 6.09 0.74 -12.03
C GLU A 146 7.34 0.47 -11.21
N PHE A 147 7.67 -0.81 -10.99
CA PHE A 147 8.91 -1.22 -10.34
C PHE A 147 9.34 -2.60 -10.84
N ASN A 148 10.64 -2.87 -10.81
CA ASN A 148 11.17 -4.19 -11.13
C ASN A 148 11.43 -4.97 -9.85
N LEU A 149 11.01 -6.22 -9.80
CA LEU A 149 11.44 -7.16 -8.77
C LEU A 149 12.72 -7.89 -9.22
N VAL A 150 13.65 -8.08 -8.31
CA VAL A 150 14.89 -8.83 -8.57
C VAL A 150 15.09 -9.90 -7.50
N THR A 151 15.65 -11.05 -7.89
CA THR A 151 16.21 -12.03 -6.96
C THR A 151 17.69 -12.21 -7.28
N TYR A 152 18.51 -12.35 -6.25
CA TYR A 152 19.96 -12.47 -6.40
C TYR A 152 20.45 -13.93 -6.49
N TYR A 153 19.57 -14.93 -6.31
CA TYR A 153 19.95 -16.35 -6.26
C TYR A 153 18.89 -17.31 -6.82
N GLY A 154 19.35 -18.41 -7.42
CA GLY A 154 18.53 -19.59 -7.72
C GLY A 154 17.88 -19.61 -9.10
N ILE A 155 16.66 -20.13 -9.16
CA ILE A 155 15.78 -20.17 -10.35
C ILE A 155 14.70 -19.08 -10.23
N CYS A 156 13.84 -18.95 -11.25
CA CYS A 156 12.67 -18.08 -11.13
C CYS A 156 11.74 -18.56 -9.99
N ASN A 157 11.46 -17.68 -9.04
CA ASN A 157 10.57 -17.94 -7.89
C ASN A 157 9.19 -17.37 -8.15
N ASN A 158 8.14 -18.03 -7.65
CA ASN A 158 6.77 -17.50 -7.69
C ASN A 158 6.40 -16.96 -6.32
N ILE A 159 6.25 -15.64 -6.22
CA ILE A 159 5.91 -14.95 -4.97
C ILE A 159 4.56 -14.25 -5.07
N THR A 160 3.83 -14.23 -3.96
CA THR A 160 2.64 -13.39 -3.84
C THR A 160 3.04 -11.97 -3.46
N LEU A 161 2.64 -11.01 -4.29
CA LEU A 161 2.61 -9.58 -3.98
C LEU A 161 1.17 -9.20 -3.62
N ASN A 162 0.99 -8.52 -2.49
CA ASN A 162 -0.26 -7.84 -2.16
C ASN A 162 -0.11 -6.35 -2.46
N VAL A 163 -1.04 -5.80 -3.21
CA VAL A 163 -1.18 -4.37 -3.48
C VAL A 163 -2.39 -3.88 -2.72
N ILE A 164 -2.21 -2.90 -1.85
CA ILE A 164 -3.26 -2.36 -1.00
C ILE A 164 -3.47 -0.91 -1.41
N TYR A 165 -4.67 -0.60 -1.92
CA TYR A 165 -5.11 0.79 -1.99
C TYR A 165 -5.70 1.17 -0.64
N PHE A 166 -5.18 2.22 -0.02
CA PHE A 166 -5.66 2.78 1.22
C PHE A 166 -6.26 4.16 0.93
N HIS A 167 -7.52 4.34 1.32
CA HIS A 167 -8.28 5.58 1.19
C HIS A 167 -8.65 6.10 2.58
N ASN A 168 -8.38 7.37 2.87
CA ASN A 168 -8.68 7.98 4.16
C ASN A 168 -9.30 9.38 4.03
N THR A 169 -10.36 9.63 4.79
CA THR A 169 -11.07 10.91 4.94
C THR A 169 -10.99 11.56 6.33
N GLY A 170 -10.08 11.12 7.22
CA GLY A 170 -9.73 11.87 8.43
C GLY A 170 -9.17 11.01 9.57
N GLU A 171 -9.57 11.35 10.79
CA GLU A 171 -9.26 10.62 12.02
C GLU A 171 -10.27 9.45 12.17
N GLY A 172 -9.80 8.20 12.27
CA GLY A 172 -10.68 7.02 12.21
C GLY A 172 -10.01 5.62 12.15
N ASP A 173 -10.84 4.59 12.02
CA ASP A 173 -10.64 3.12 12.11
C ASP A 173 -9.21 2.53 11.87
N TYR A 174 -8.50 1.98 12.88
CA TYR A 174 -7.48 0.94 12.58
C TYR A 174 -7.89 -0.41 13.18
N ARG A 175 -8.36 -1.29 12.30
CA ARG A 175 -8.61 -2.72 12.58
C ARG A 175 -7.39 -3.56 12.20
N ASP A 176 -7.34 -4.78 12.71
CA ASP A 176 -6.34 -5.78 12.31
C ASP A 176 -6.35 -5.98 10.79
N LEU A 177 -5.17 -5.89 10.16
CA LEU A 177 -4.99 -6.14 8.74
C LEU A 177 -4.38 -7.54 8.53
N VAL A 178 -5.18 -8.47 8.01
CA VAL A 178 -4.73 -9.83 7.68
C VAL A 178 -4.48 -9.95 6.18
N LEU A 179 -3.22 -10.15 5.79
CA LEU A 179 -2.77 -10.35 4.42
C LEU A 179 -2.35 -11.81 4.21
N LEU A 180 -2.94 -12.46 3.22
CA LEU A 180 -2.51 -13.79 2.79
C LEU A 180 -1.31 -13.66 1.87
N LEU A 181 -0.18 -14.26 2.25
CA LEU A 181 1.03 -14.32 1.43
C LEU A 181 1.36 -15.80 1.13
N SER A 182 1.66 -16.09 -0.13
CA SER A 182 2.14 -17.41 -0.57
C SER A 182 3.54 -17.27 -1.16
N VAL A 183 4.40 -18.24 -0.87
CA VAL A 183 5.71 -18.38 -1.54
C VAL A 183 5.84 -19.79 -2.08
N ASP A 184 6.31 -19.90 -3.33
CA ASP A 184 6.55 -21.17 -4.01
C ASP A 184 7.98 -21.14 -4.59
N PHE A 185 8.86 -21.89 -3.91
CA PHE A 185 10.31 -21.98 -4.19
C PHE A 185 10.64 -22.95 -5.34
N GLY A 186 9.65 -23.59 -5.95
CA GLY A 186 9.83 -24.50 -7.07
C GLY A 186 10.51 -25.83 -6.73
N LYS A 187 10.91 -26.57 -7.77
CA LYS A 187 11.61 -27.86 -7.64
C LYS A 187 13.12 -27.65 -7.76
N GLY A 188 13.90 -28.14 -6.80
CA GLY A 188 15.36 -28.03 -6.77
C GLY A 188 15.93 -27.14 -5.67
N PHE A 189 15.08 -26.54 -4.83
CA PHE A 189 15.53 -25.88 -3.60
C PHE A 189 16.26 -26.88 -2.69
N PRO A 190 17.43 -26.55 -2.13
CA PRO A 190 18.15 -27.43 -1.19
C PRO A 190 17.27 -27.74 0.04
N ILE A 191 17.49 -28.90 0.66
CA ILE A 191 16.41 -29.68 1.29
C ILE A 191 15.80 -29.00 2.53
N LEU A 192 14.70 -28.26 2.30
CA LEU A 192 13.53 -28.22 3.18
C LEU A 192 12.36 -28.85 2.41
N PRO A 193 11.84 -30.04 2.80
CA PRO A 193 10.85 -30.75 1.99
C PRO A 193 9.54 -29.96 1.80
N GLY A 194 9.22 -29.64 0.54
CA GLY A 194 7.87 -29.19 0.16
C GLY A 194 7.45 -27.83 0.71
N PHE A 195 8.35 -26.86 0.84
CA PHE A 195 7.98 -25.49 1.26
C PHE A 195 7.13 -24.78 0.19
N ARG A 196 5.81 -24.98 0.27
CA ARG A 196 4.79 -24.16 -0.39
C ARG A 196 3.83 -23.63 0.67
N SER A 197 4.34 -22.68 1.46
CA SER A 197 3.61 -22.16 2.61
C SER A 197 2.77 -20.96 2.19
N ARG A 198 1.46 -21.04 2.47
CA ARG A 198 0.62 -19.87 2.65
C ARG A 198 0.67 -19.48 4.11
N PHE A 199 1.04 -18.24 4.41
CA PHE A 199 1.04 -17.71 5.77
C PHE A 199 0.19 -16.44 5.80
N ASN A 200 -0.51 -16.27 6.92
CA ASN A 200 -1.27 -15.06 7.19
C ASN A 200 -0.35 -14.09 7.91
N LEU A 201 0.00 -13.00 7.23
CA LEU A 201 0.55 -11.83 7.89
C LEU A 201 -0.62 -11.10 8.56
N THR A 202 -0.75 -11.25 9.88
CA THR A 202 -1.67 -10.44 10.69
C THR A 202 -0.90 -9.27 11.28
N ILE A 203 -1.27 -8.05 10.92
CA ILE A 203 -0.77 -6.82 11.53
C ILE A 203 -1.84 -6.38 12.53
N GLY A 204 -1.52 -6.44 13.83
CA GLY A 204 -2.48 -6.09 14.87
C GLY A 204 -2.82 -4.59 14.86
N ALA A 205 -4.05 -4.24 15.23
CA ALA A 205 -4.58 -2.87 15.21
C ALA A 205 -3.69 -1.84 15.94
N SER A 206 -2.97 -2.23 16.99
CA SER A 206 -2.00 -1.37 17.70
C SER A 206 -0.67 -1.18 16.96
N GLU A 207 -0.33 -2.10 16.05
CA GLU A 207 0.88 -2.05 15.22
C GLU A 207 0.60 -1.46 13.83
N VAL A 208 -0.63 -1.50 13.32
CA VAL A 208 -1.05 -0.83 12.08
C VAL A 208 -0.63 0.66 12.06
N PRO A 209 -0.79 1.47 13.13
CA PRO A 209 -0.24 2.82 13.20
C PRO A 209 1.28 2.89 13.00
N ASN A 210 2.07 1.97 13.55
CA ASN A 210 3.52 1.93 13.38
C ASN A 210 3.91 1.45 11.97
N PHE A 211 3.20 0.45 11.45
CA PHE A 211 3.33 -0.06 10.09
C PHE A 211 3.05 1.04 9.05
N LEU A 212 1.95 1.79 9.20
CA LEU A 212 1.58 2.90 8.32
C LEU A 212 2.45 4.15 8.54
N SER A 213 2.78 4.53 9.78
CA SER A 213 3.60 5.72 10.04
C SER A 213 5.06 5.52 9.64
N SER A 214 5.60 4.31 9.77
CA SER A 214 6.92 3.99 9.24
C SER A 214 6.94 4.17 7.72
N ALA A 215 5.92 3.60 7.04
CA ALA A 215 5.68 3.77 5.62
C ALA A 215 5.45 5.22 5.16
N VAL A 216 4.86 6.07 6.01
CA VAL A 216 4.53 7.47 5.70
C VAL A 216 5.43 8.41 6.53
N ASN A 217 6.74 8.14 6.58
CA ASN A 217 7.69 8.83 7.46
C ASN A 217 8.00 10.31 7.13
N ALA A 218 7.11 10.98 6.39
CA ALA A 218 6.91 12.42 6.47
C ALA A 218 5.92 12.73 7.62
N ARG A 219 6.45 12.80 8.85
CA ARG A 219 5.77 13.06 10.15
C ARG A 219 4.39 13.72 10.05
N TYR A 220 3.37 13.08 10.60
CA TYR A 220 2.29 13.75 11.31
C TYR A 220 1.97 13.01 12.62
N LEU A 221 1.75 13.77 13.70
CA LEU A 221 1.37 13.27 15.03
C LEU A 221 -0.14 13.42 15.20
N GLY A 222 -0.82 12.39 15.69
CA GLY A 222 -2.19 12.49 16.20
C GLY A 222 -3.15 11.37 15.80
N ASN A 223 -3.13 10.26 16.55
CA ASN A 223 -4.28 9.44 16.95
C ASN A 223 -5.26 8.83 15.91
N TRP A 224 -6.21 8.06 16.47
CA TRP A 224 -7.53 7.64 15.96
C TRP A 224 -7.60 6.51 14.92
N ILE A 225 -8.62 5.63 14.95
CA ILE A 225 -9.44 5.14 16.10
C ILE A 225 -10.97 5.42 16.10
N ASP A 226 -11.72 5.46 14.99
CA ASP A 226 -13.21 5.58 14.99
C ASP A 226 -13.90 5.21 13.64
N GLU A 227 -15.12 4.64 13.64
CA GLU A 227 -15.94 4.46 12.43
C GLU A 227 -16.40 5.82 11.83
N PRO A 228 -16.73 5.94 10.52
CA PRO A 228 -16.15 5.31 9.34
C PRO A 228 -15.57 6.40 8.42
N LYS A 229 -14.24 6.54 8.36
CA LYS A 229 -13.58 7.59 7.55
C LYS A 229 -12.42 7.06 6.70
N GLY A 230 -12.56 5.84 6.19
CA GLY A 230 -11.59 5.23 5.32
C GLY A 230 -11.98 3.83 4.94
N TRP A 231 -11.32 3.30 3.92
CA TRP A 231 -11.46 1.92 3.48
C TRP A 231 -10.17 1.50 2.77
N LEU A 232 -10.01 0.19 2.59
CA LEU A 232 -8.90 -0.36 1.83
C LEU A 232 -9.37 -1.46 0.89
N VAL A 233 -8.68 -1.60 -0.24
CA VAL A 233 -8.88 -2.69 -1.20
C VAL A 233 -7.55 -3.41 -1.37
N VAL A 234 -7.54 -4.70 -1.05
CA VAL A 234 -6.37 -5.58 -1.24
C VAL A 234 -6.53 -6.33 -2.56
N LYS A 235 -5.54 -6.21 -3.44
CA LYS A 235 -5.41 -6.99 -4.67
C LYS A 235 -4.15 -7.85 -4.60
N THR A 236 -4.37 -9.16 -4.55
CA THR A 236 -3.31 -10.17 -4.50
C THR A 236 -2.94 -10.60 -5.93
N VAL A 237 -1.66 -10.52 -6.27
CA VAL A 237 -1.12 -11.01 -7.55
C VAL A 237 0.05 -11.97 -7.28
N ASN A 238 0.20 -12.99 -8.13
CA ASN A 238 1.39 -13.82 -8.11
C ASN A 238 2.35 -13.33 -9.20
N VAL A 239 3.59 -13.07 -8.82
CA VAL A 239 4.65 -12.59 -9.70
C VAL A 239 5.74 -13.65 -9.78
N THR A 240 6.17 -13.97 -11.00
CA THR A 240 7.39 -14.75 -11.22
C THR A 240 8.58 -13.79 -11.23
N VAL A 241 9.51 -13.96 -10.30
CA VAL A 241 10.73 -13.16 -10.18
C VAL A 241 11.93 -14.05 -10.54
N CYS A 242 12.54 -13.77 -11.69
CA CYS A 242 13.73 -14.46 -12.17
C CYS A 242 15.02 -13.72 -11.77
N PRO A 243 16.16 -14.42 -11.58
CA PRO A 243 17.45 -13.76 -11.43
C PRO A 243 17.79 -12.90 -12.65
N PRO A 244 18.57 -11.82 -12.50
CA PRO A 244 19.07 -11.06 -13.65
C PRO A 244 19.86 -11.99 -14.57
N LYS A 245 19.62 -11.90 -15.88
CA LYS A 245 20.39 -12.64 -16.87
C LYS A 245 21.84 -12.17 -16.82
N THR A 246 22.75 -13.02 -16.35
CA THR A 246 24.19 -12.80 -16.50
C THR A 246 24.52 -12.82 -17.99
N SER A 247 24.97 -11.68 -18.50
CA SER A 247 25.47 -11.49 -19.88
C SER A 247 26.81 -12.18 -20.09
#